data_AF-A0A921BFY7-F1
#
_entry.id   AF-A0A921BFY7-F1
#
_cell.length_a   1.000
_cell.length_b   1.000
_cell.length_c   1.000
_cell.angle_alpha   90.00
_cell.angle_beta   90.00
_cell.angle_gamma   90.00
#
_symmetry.space_group_name_H-M   'P 1'
#
loop_
_entity.id
_entity.type
_entity.pdbx_description
1 polymer ?
#
loop_
_entity_poly.entity_id
_entity_poly.type
_entity_poly.pdbx_seq_one_letter_code
_entity_poly.pdbx_strand_id
1 'polypeptide(L)'
;MRFQSARTMELYRRGSILADRLDGRVKLDVALFLKGGIAVLKTIKRQHYDVFTKRPILGKRRKVALFLNTWLAYKLGLRLQPKGRI
;
A
#
# COMPACT_ATOMS: atom_id res chain seq x y z
N MET A 1 18.01 1.90 -6.92
CA MET A 1 16.72 1.97 -6.18
C MET A 1 16.22 0.66 -5.55
N ARG A 2 16.79 -0.51 -5.89
CA ARG A 2 16.36 -1.80 -5.32
C ARG A 2 16.53 -1.90 -3.78
N PHE A 3 17.66 -1.43 -3.24
CA PHE A 3 17.90 -1.40 -1.79
C PHE A 3 16.84 -0.57 -1.05
N GLN A 4 16.64 0.68 -1.45
CA GLN A 4 15.69 1.57 -0.76
C GLN A 4 14.26 1.06 -0.85
N SER A 5 13.82 0.57 -2.02
CA SER A 5 12.48 -0.01 -2.16
C SER A 5 12.28 -1.27 -1.32
N ALA A 6 13.29 -2.14 -1.19
CA ALA A 6 13.22 -3.30 -0.31
C ALA A 6 13.14 -2.88 1.17
N ARG A 7 13.98 -1.94 1.61
CA ARG A 7 13.95 -1.38 2.96
C ARG A 7 12.60 -0.77 3.30
N THR A 8 12.04 0.05 2.42
CA THR A 8 10.72 0.66 2.62
C THR A 8 9.61 -0.37 2.64
N MET A 9 9.70 -1.44 1.83
CA MET A 9 8.73 -2.53 1.88
C MET A 9 8.71 -3.19 3.26
N GLU A 10 9.88 -3.43 3.84
CA GLU A 10 9.99 -4.01 5.19
C GLU A 10 9.43 -3.07 6.26
N LEU A 11 9.64 -1.76 6.12
CA LEU A 11 9.03 -0.76 7.01
C LEU A 11 7.51 -0.77 6.91
N TYR A 12 6.93 -0.85 5.71
CA TYR A 12 5.48 -1.00 5.54
C TYR A 12 4.95 -2.30 6.13
N ARG A 13 5.68 -3.41 5.99
CA ARG A 13 5.32 -4.70 6.57
C ARG A 13 5.22 -4.60 8.08
N ARG A 14 6.26 -4.06 8.72
CA ARG A 14 6.31 -3.84 10.17
C ARG A 14 5.21 -2.89 10.65
N GLY A 15 5.00 -1.78 9.93
CA GLY A 15 4.02 -0.77 10.27
C GLY A 15 2.56 -1.18 10.05
N SER A 16 2.31 -2.25 9.27
CA SER A 16 0.96 -2.66 8.90
C SER A 16 0.09 -3.07 10.08
N ILE A 17 0.69 -3.53 11.18
CA ILE A 17 -0.03 -3.88 12.42
C ILE A 17 -0.73 -2.67 13.04
N LEU A 18 -0.22 -1.45 12.81
CA LEU A 18 -0.82 -0.23 13.37
C LEU A 18 -2.22 0.00 12.83
N ALA A 19 -2.46 -0.30 11.54
CA ALA A 19 -3.78 -0.11 10.93
C ALA A 19 -4.88 -0.92 11.63
N ASP A 20 -4.56 -2.08 12.21
CA ASP A 20 -5.55 -2.89 12.91
C ASP A 20 -5.84 -2.38 14.33
N ARG A 21 -4.93 -1.58 14.92
CA ARG A 21 -5.07 -1.02 16.28
C ARG A 21 -5.74 0.36 16.33
N LEU A 22 -5.96 0.96 15.17
CA LEU A 22 -6.61 2.27 15.05
C LEU A 22 -8.13 2.08 14.93
N ASP A 23 -8.86 3.07 15.43
CA ASP A 23 -10.32 3.12 15.36
C ASP A 23 -10.82 4.27 14.47
N GLY A 24 -12.09 4.19 14.10
CA GLY A 24 -12.78 5.21 13.32
C GLY A 24 -12.16 5.48 11.95
N ARG A 25 -12.24 6.74 11.50
CA ARG A 25 -11.83 7.12 10.13
C ARG A 25 -10.31 7.06 9.91
N VAL A 26 -9.52 7.31 10.96
CA VAL A 26 -8.05 7.30 10.90
C VAL A 26 -7.52 5.92 10.49
N LYS A 27 -8.20 4.85 10.93
CA LYS A 27 -7.92 3.48 10.48
C LYS A 27 -7.91 3.34 8.96
N LEU A 28 -8.93 3.89 8.30
CA LEU A 28 -9.07 3.83 6.85
C LEU A 28 -7.96 4.63 6.15
N ASP A 29 -7.66 5.83 6.63
CA ASP A 29 -6.63 6.70 6.05
C ASP A 29 -5.24 6.07 6.14
N VAL A 30 -4.89 5.52 7.30
CA VAL A 30 -3.61 4.82 7.52
C VAL A 30 -3.53 3.55 6.66
N ALA A 31 -4.62 2.77 6.58
CA ALA A 31 -4.65 1.59 5.71
C ALA A 31 -4.48 1.95 4.22
N LEU A 32 -5.10 3.04 3.76
CA LEU A 32 -4.96 3.54 2.40
C LEU A 32 -3.54 4.03 2.11
N PHE A 33 -2.92 4.74 3.06
CA PHE A 33 -1.53 5.17 2.94
C PHE A 33 -0.58 3.98 2.77
N LEU A 34 -0.71 2.97 3.64
CA LEU A 34 0.10 1.75 3.59
C LEU A 34 -0.08 1.01 2.26
N LYS A 35 -1.32 0.74 1.87
CA LYS A 35 -1.63 0.00 0.63
C LYS A 35 -1.22 0.78 -0.62
N GLY A 36 -1.38 2.09 -0.62
CA GLY A 36 -0.94 2.98 -1.68
C GLY A 36 0.58 2.96 -1.85
N GLY A 37 1.32 3.11 -0.76
CA GLY A 37 2.78 3.02 -0.73
C GLY A 37 3.30 1.69 -1.26
N ILE A 38 2.77 0.57 -0.75
CA ILE A 38 3.10 -0.77 -1.24
C ILE A 38 2.81 -0.91 -2.74
N ALA A 39 1.68 -0.38 -3.22
CA ALA A 39 1.33 -0.43 -4.64
C ALA A 39 2.32 0.33 -5.52
N VAL A 40 2.83 1.49 -5.06
CA VAL A 40 3.89 2.24 -5.74
C VAL A 40 5.20 1.46 -5.75
N LEU A 41 5.62 0.86 -4.62
CA LEU A 41 6.82 0.02 -4.56
C LEU A 41 6.74 -1.16 -5.55
N LYS A 42 5.56 -1.79 -5.67
CA LYS A 42 5.32 -2.84 -6.68
C LYS A 42 5.44 -2.30 -8.10
N THR A 43 4.98 -1.08 -8.37
CA THR A 43 5.15 -0.43 -9.68
C THR A 43 6.63 -0.15 -9.97
N ILE A 44 7.38 0.39 -9.00
CA ILE A 44 8.82 0.61 -9.11
C ILE A 44 9.56 -0.71 -9.43
N LYS A 45 9.22 -1.80 -8.75
CA LYS A 45 9.81 -3.13 -9.02
C LYS A 45 9.47 -3.63 -10.43
N ARG A 46 8.23 -3.45 -10.89
CA ARG A 46 7.77 -3.84 -12.23
C ARG A 46 8.45 -3.09 -13.37
N GLN A 47 8.85 -1.85 -13.16
CA GLN A 47 9.61 -1.06 -14.14
C GLN A 47 11.13 -1.24 -13.98
N HIS A 48 11.57 -2.36 -13.39
CA HIS A 48 12.98 -2.67 -13.16
C HIS A 48 13.74 -1.58 -12.39
N TYR A 49 13.05 -0.86 -11.50
CA TYR A 49 13.59 0.23 -10.70
C TYR A 49 14.06 1.46 -11.48
N ASP A 50 13.71 1.56 -12.77
CA ASP A 50 13.93 2.76 -13.58
C ASP A 50 12.92 3.85 -13.17
N VAL A 51 13.32 4.73 -12.27
CA VAL A 51 12.51 5.86 -11.79
C VAL A 51 12.96 7.21 -12.35
N PHE A 52 14.16 7.26 -12.94
CA PHE A 52 14.74 8.49 -13.47
C PHE A 52 14.19 8.80 -14.87
N THR A 53 13.97 7.76 -15.69
CA THR A 53 13.44 7.93 -17.04
C THR A 53 11.92 7.79 -17.07
N LYS A 54 11.32 7.03 -16.15
CA LYS A 54 9.87 6.76 -16.11
C LYS A 54 9.29 6.96 -14.72
N ARG A 55 8.37 7.92 -14.60
CA ARG A 55 7.65 8.13 -13.33
C ARG A 55 6.77 6.91 -13.01
N PRO A 56 6.92 6.28 -11.83
CA PRO A 56 6.04 5.20 -11.39
C PRO A 56 4.66 5.77 -11.04
N ILE A 57 3.65 5.49 -11.85
CA ILE A 57 2.29 6.01 -11.68
C ILE A 57 1.31 4.86 -11.40
N LEU A 58 0.39 5.10 -10.46
CA LEU A 58 -0.80 4.27 -10.31
C LEU A 58 -1.92 4.81 -11.20
N GLY A 59 -2.38 4.02 -12.17
CA GLY A 59 -3.52 4.39 -13.01
C GLY A 59 -4.80 4.60 -12.19
N LYS A 60 -5.73 5.41 -12.71
CA LYS A 60 -7.00 5.77 -12.04
C LYS A 60 -7.76 4.53 -11.53
N ARG A 61 -7.94 3.52 -12.39
CA ARG A 61 -8.61 2.25 -12.04
C ARG A 61 -7.97 1.55 -10.85
N ARG A 62 -6.64 1.54 -10.78
CA ARG A 62 -5.89 0.89 -9.68
C ARG A 62 -6.03 1.66 -8.37
N LYS A 63 -6.06 3.00 -8.42
CA LYS A 63 -6.36 3.85 -7.25
C LYS A 63 -7.77 3.59 -6.73
N VAL A 64 -8.76 3.55 -7.61
CA VAL A 64 -10.17 3.25 -7.25
C VAL A 64 -10.28 1.84 -6.65
N ALA A 65 -9.68 0.83 -7.26
CA ALA A 65 -9.69 -0.53 -6.72
C ALA A 65 -9.03 -0.61 -5.33
N LEU A 66 -7.92 0.09 -5.11
CA LEU A 66 -7.28 0.18 -3.79
C LEU A 66 -8.20 0.83 -2.76
N PHE A 67 -8.88 1.91 -3.15
CA PHE A 67 -9.83 2.60 -2.29
C PHE A 67 -11.01 1.68 -1.91
N LEU A 68 -11.72 1.15 -2.91
CA LEU A 68 -12.91 0.33 -2.71
C LEU A 68 -12.61 -0.92 -1.88
N ASN A 69 -11.52 -1.64 -2.18
CA ASN A 69 -11.15 -2.83 -1.42
C ASN A 69 -10.78 -2.51 0.04
N THR A 70 -10.23 -1.32 0.30
CA THR A 70 -9.86 -0.92 1.66
C THR A 70 -11.07 -0.41 2.44
N TRP A 71 -11.92 0.38 1.80
CA TRP A 71 -13.17 0.86 2.37
C TRP A 71 -14.13 -0.29 2.68
N LEU A 72 -14.26 -1.26 1.77
CA LEU A 72 -15.11 -2.44 1.98
C LEU A 72 -14.61 -3.27 3.17
N ALA A 73 -13.30 -3.54 3.23
CA ALA A 73 -12.73 -4.26 4.37
C ALA A 73 -12.90 -3.48 5.69
N TYR A 74 -12.79 -2.15 5.65
CA TYR A 74 -13.04 -1.27 6.80
C TYR A 74 -14.50 -1.36 7.27
N LYS A 75 -15.45 -1.27 6.33
CA LYS A 75 -16.89 -1.31 6.62
C LYS A 75 -17.35 -2.68 7.14
N LEU A 76 -16.69 -3.76 6.70
CA LEU A 76 -16.96 -5.12 7.16
C LEU A 76 -16.21 -5.50 8.45
N GLY A 77 -15.46 -4.57 9.07
CA GLY A 77 -14.69 -4.85 10.28
C GLY A 77 -13.55 -5.86 10.07
N LEU A 78 -13.14 -6.10 8.82
CA LEU A 78 -12.09 -7.04 8.48
C LEU A 78 -10.70 -6.44 8.74
N ARG A 79 -9.71 -7.31 8.95
CA ARG A 79 -8.30 -6.90 9.05
C ARG A 79 -7.89 -6.13 7.80
N LEU A 80 -7.30 -4.96 8.00
CA LEU A 80 -6.89 -4.07 6.91
C LEU A 80 -5.46 -4.33 6.45
N GLN A 81 -4.78 -5.31 7.07
CA GLN A 81 -3.45 -5.72 6.68
C GLN A 81 -3.40 -6.12 5.19
N PRO A 82 -2.37 -5.70 4.45
CA PRO A 82 -2.18 -6.11 3.06
C PRO A 82 -2.00 -7.64 2.99
N LYS A 83 -2.92 -8.32 2.30
CA LYS A 83 -2.93 -9.80 2.14
C LYS A 83 -1.91 -10.24 1.08
N GLY A 84 -0.96 -11.10 1.47
CA GLY A 84 -0.02 -11.79 0.56
C GLY A 84 1.41 -11.91 1.12
N ARG A 85 2.15 -12.98 0.75
CA ARG A 85 3.63 -12.96 0.81
C ARG A 85 4.10 -11.82 -0.09
N ILE A 86 4.70 -10.81 0.51
CA ILE A 86 5.25 -9.61 -0.13
C ILE A 86 6.67 -9.90 -0.60
#